data_AF-W1Y149-F1
#
_entry.id   AF-W1Y149-F1
#
_cell.length_a   1.000
_cell.length_b   1.000
_cell.length_c   1.000
_cell.angle_alpha   90.00
_cell.angle_beta   90.00
_cell.angle_gamma   90.00
#
_symmetry.space_group_name_H-M   'P 1'
#
loop_
_entity.id
_entity.type
_entity.pdbx_description
1 polymer ?
#
loop_
_entity_poly.entity_id
_entity_poly.type
_entity_poly.pdbx_seq_one_letter_code
_entity_poly.pdbx_strand_id
1 'polypeptide(L)'
;TDERVAQNTQSITNLNNQVTNLDTRVTNIENGIGDIVTTGSTKYFKTNTDGVDANAQGKDSVAIGSGSIAAADNSVALGTGSVANEENTISVGSSTNQRRITNVAAGVNATDAVNVSQLKSSE
;
A
#
# COMPACT_ATOMS: atom_id res chain seq x y z
N THR A 1 50.40 14.41 -29.14
CA THR A 1 49.88 13.21 -28.45
C THR A 1 49.70 13.46 -26.96
N ASP A 2 50.68 14.09 -26.31
CA ASP A 2 50.65 14.37 -24.85
C ASP A 2 49.54 15.32 -24.39
N GLU A 3 49.24 16.40 -25.13
CA GLU A 3 48.12 17.30 -24.79
C GLU A 3 46.77 16.56 -24.80
N ARG A 4 46.57 15.65 -25.77
CA ARG A 4 45.36 14.83 -25.84
C ARG A 4 45.31 13.85 -24.67
N VAL A 5 46.45 13.28 -24.27
CA VAL A 5 46.55 12.42 -23.07
C VAL A 5 46.18 13.22 -21.82
N ALA A 6 46.70 14.43 -21.64
CA ALA A 6 46.35 15.28 -20.50
C ALA A 6 44.85 15.62 -20.45
N GLN A 7 44.24 15.95 -21.59
CA GLN A 7 42.79 16.17 -21.70
C GLN A 7 41.98 14.92 -21.37
N ASN A 8 42.40 13.75 -21.85
CA ASN A 8 41.74 12.49 -21.57
C ASN A 8 41.86 12.13 -20.08
N THR A 9 43.02 12.32 -19.47
CA THR A 9 43.23 12.13 -18.02
C THR A 9 42.28 13.00 -17.21
N GLN A 10 42.15 14.29 -17.55
CA GLN A 10 41.21 15.19 -16.86
C GLN A 10 39.75 14.75 -17.06
N SER A 11 39.37 14.33 -18.26
CA SER A 11 38.03 13.84 -18.56
C SER A 11 37.70 12.58 -17.75
N ILE A 12 38.65 11.66 -17.62
CA ILE A 12 38.52 10.45 -16.80
C ILE A 12 38.38 10.82 -15.32
N THR A 13 39.17 11.76 -14.80
CA THR A 13 39.01 12.24 -13.43
C THR A 13 37.61 12.85 -13.19
N ASN A 14 37.12 13.64 -14.15
CA ASN A 14 35.78 14.22 -14.06
C ASN A 14 34.69 13.13 -14.07
N LEU A 15 34.82 12.14 -14.97
CA LEU A 15 33.91 10.99 -15.04
C LEU A 15 33.93 10.18 -13.75
N ASN A 16 35.10 9.94 -13.16
CA ASN A 16 35.20 9.22 -11.89
C ASN A 16 34.43 9.92 -10.76
N ASN A 17 34.54 11.25 -10.66
CA ASN A 17 33.78 12.02 -9.67
C ASN A 17 32.26 11.93 -9.92
N GLN A 18 31.84 11.97 -11.19
CA GLN A 18 30.43 11.80 -11.55
C GLN A 18 29.91 10.41 -11.20
N VAL A 19 30.71 9.36 -11.42
CA VAL A 19 30.36 7.97 -11.10
C VAL A 19 30.21 7.79 -9.58
N THR A 20 31.13 8.31 -8.77
CA THR A 20 31.01 8.25 -7.29
C THR A 20 29.74 8.96 -6.79
N ASN A 21 29.40 10.11 -7.38
CA ASN A 21 28.17 10.81 -7.03
C ASN A 21 26.92 10.03 -7.43
N LEU A 22 26.95 9.33 -8.57
CA LEU A 22 25.87 8.46 -9.01
C LEU A 22 25.71 7.26 -8.08
N ASP A 23 26.81 6.62 -7.68
CA ASP A 23 26.83 5.50 -6.74
C ASP A 23 26.14 5.87 -5.42
N THR A 24 26.54 6.99 -4.81
CA THR A 24 25.89 7.50 -3.59
C THR A 24 24.39 7.75 -3.77
N ARG A 25 23.99 8.32 -4.92
CA ARG A 25 22.58 8.56 -5.22
C ARG A 25 21.79 7.26 -5.37
N VAL A 26 22.37 6.25 -5.99
CA VAL A 26 21.74 4.93 -6.18
C VAL A 26 21.58 4.23 -4.84
N THR A 27 22.61 4.19 -4.00
CA THR A 27 22.50 3.61 -2.64
C THR A 27 21.39 4.26 -1.82
N ASN A 28 21.24 5.59 -1.89
CA ASN A 28 20.18 6.29 -1.18
C ASN A 28 18.78 5.93 -1.70
N ILE A 29 18.65 5.75 -3.03
CA ILE A 29 17.40 5.31 -3.67
C ILE A 29 17.07 3.87 -3.25
N GLU A 30 18.05 2.98 -3.28
CA GLU A 30 17.89 1.57 -2.89
C GLU A 30 17.47 1.42 -1.44
N ASN A 31 18.10 2.15 -0.52
CA ASN A 31 17.71 2.12 0.89
C ASN A 31 16.29 2.67 1.11
N GLY A 32 15.88 3.72 0.38
CA GLY A 32 14.55 4.31 0.55
C GLY A 32 13.42 3.48 -0.07
N ILE A 33 13.63 2.95 -1.29
CA ILE A 33 12.60 2.25 -2.06
C ILE A 33 12.64 0.73 -1.85
N GLY A 34 13.80 0.16 -1.54
CA GLY A 34 13.97 -1.27 -1.27
C GLY A 34 13.05 -1.75 -0.15
N ASP A 35 12.92 -0.97 0.92
CA ASP A 35 11.99 -1.25 2.03
C ASP A 35 10.52 -1.25 1.57
N ILE A 36 10.14 -0.36 0.65
CA ILE A 36 8.76 -0.29 0.14
C ILE A 36 8.45 -1.53 -0.71
N VAL A 37 9.36 -1.91 -1.59
CA VAL A 37 9.18 -3.05 -2.49
C VAL A 37 9.15 -4.36 -1.72
N THR A 38 10.03 -4.54 -0.73
CA THR A 38 10.12 -5.78 0.05
C THR A 38 8.98 -5.96 1.04
N THR A 39 8.44 -4.88 1.61
CA THR A 39 7.36 -4.96 2.63
C THR A 39 5.97 -4.65 2.09
N GLY A 40 5.86 -4.24 0.82
CA GLY A 40 4.61 -3.74 0.24
C GLY A 40 4.04 -2.51 0.97
N SER A 41 4.85 -1.82 1.79
CA SER A 41 4.38 -0.82 2.73
C SER A 41 5.13 0.51 2.63
N THR A 42 4.39 1.62 2.65
CA THR A 42 4.95 2.97 2.69
C THR A 42 5.02 3.47 4.14
N LYS A 43 5.40 4.75 4.35
CA LYS A 43 5.42 5.36 5.69
C LYS A 43 4.04 5.35 6.37
N TYR A 44 2.96 5.56 5.62
CA TYR A 44 1.61 5.75 6.16
C TYR A 44 0.64 4.61 5.85
N PHE A 45 0.99 3.73 4.91
CA PHE A 45 0.24 2.52 4.60
C PHE A 45 1.13 1.32 4.91
N LYS A 46 0.91 0.72 6.07
CA LYS A 46 1.70 -0.40 6.61
C LYS A 46 0.82 -1.62 6.80
N THR A 47 1.29 -2.77 6.36
CA THR A 47 0.79 -4.08 6.75
C THR A 47 1.94 -4.85 7.39
N ASN A 48 1.64 -5.74 8.35
CA ASN A 48 2.62 -6.65 8.92
C ASN A 48 2.19 -8.08 8.60
N THR A 49 2.80 -8.66 7.57
CA THR A 49 2.39 -9.95 7.06
C THR A 49 3.49 -10.57 6.20
N ASP A 50 3.52 -11.90 6.19
CA ASP A 50 4.25 -12.79 5.30
C ASP A 50 3.31 -13.51 4.30
N GLY A 51 2.03 -13.12 4.27
CA GLY A 51 1.00 -13.73 3.44
C GLY A 51 1.09 -13.30 1.97
N VAL A 52 0.27 -13.95 1.14
CA VAL A 52 0.19 -13.66 -0.30
C VAL A 52 -0.31 -12.24 -0.59
N ASP A 53 -0.03 -11.76 -1.79
CA ASP A 53 -0.44 -10.43 -2.27
C ASP A 53 -1.96 -10.21 -2.17
N ALA A 54 -2.34 -8.93 -2.03
CA ALA A 54 -3.72 -8.49 -2.19
C ALA A 54 -4.16 -8.61 -3.66
N ASN A 55 -5.44 -8.88 -3.91
CA ASN A 55 -5.97 -9.10 -5.25
C ASN A 55 -7.22 -8.25 -5.52
N ALA A 56 -7.05 -7.16 -6.26
CA ALA A 56 -8.12 -6.31 -6.78
C ALA A 56 -8.57 -6.84 -8.16
N GLN A 57 -9.50 -7.79 -8.18
CA GLN A 57 -9.95 -8.48 -9.41
C GLN A 57 -11.07 -7.74 -10.14
N GLY A 58 -12.02 -7.18 -9.38
CA GLY A 58 -13.15 -6.45 -9.94
C GLY A 58 -12.73 -5.13 -10.58
N LYS A 59 -13.50 -4.65 -11.55
CA LYS A 59 -13.27 -3.34 -12.15
C LYS A 59 -13.37 -2.26 -11.08
N ASP A 60 -12.40 -1.33 -11.07
CA ASP A 60 -12.36 -0.20 -10.14
C ASP A 60 -12.35 -0.62 -8.65
N SER A 61 -11.90 -1.85 -8.36
CA SER A 61 -11.85 -2.42 -7.00
C SER A 61 -10.58 -2.05 -6.23
N VAL A 62 -10.63 -2.21 -4.90
CA VAL A 62 -9.50 -1.96 -3.98
C VAL A 62 -9.33 -3.13 -3.02
N ALA A 63 -8.12 -3.68 -2.93
CA ALA A 63 -7.78 -4.75 -1.99
C ALA A 63 -6.63 -4.30 -1.07
N ILE A 64 -6.86 -4.33 0.25
CA ILE A 64 -5.89 -3.87 1.27
C ILE A 64 -5.62 -5.00 2.26
N GLY A 65 -4.37 -5.45 2.32
CA GLY A 65 -3.90 -6.50 3.23
C GLY A 65 -3.69 -7.84 2.53
N SER A 66 -2.81 -8.68 3.09
CA SER A 66 -2.45 -9.97 2.48
C SER A 66 -3.64 -10.90 2.32
N GLY A 67 -3.70 -11.58 1.17
CA GLY A 67 -4.79 -12.48 0.81
C GLY A 67 -6.18 -11.83 0.75
N SER A 68 -6.26 -10.49 0.75
CA SER A 68 -7.53 -9.80 0.51
C SER A 68 -7.94 -9.94 -0.97
N ILE A 69 -9.23 -10.15 -1.23
CA ILE A 69 -9.76 -10.35 -2.58
C ILE A 69 -10.97 -9.43 -2.75
N ALA A 70 -10.82 -8.40 -3.58
CA ALA A 70 -11.93 -7.57 -4.04
C ALA A 70 -12.40 -8.09 -5.41
N ALA A 71 -13.34 -9.03 -5.38
CA ALA A 71 -13.78 -9.81 -6.54
C ALA A 71 -14.82 -9.08 -7.41
N ALA A 72 -15.64 -8.22 -6.80
CA ALA A 72 -16.72 -7.53 -7.49
C ALA A 72 -16.32 -6.10 -7.92
N ASP A 73 -17.06 -5.56 -8.90
CA ASP A 73 -16.83 -4.21 -9.41
C ASP A 73 -17.12 -3.15 -8.35
N ASN A 74 -16.30 -2.09 -8.34
CA ASN A 74 -16.38 -0.98 -7.38
C ASN A 74 -16.43 -1.44 -5.91
N SER A 75 -15.76 -2.55 -5.59
CA SER A 75 -15.74 -3.12 -4.23
C SER A 75 -14.42 -2.85 -3.50
N VAL A 76 -14.46 -2.91 -2.17
CA VAL A 76 -13.28 -2.76 -1.31
C VAL A 76 -13.18 -3.95 -0.36
N ALA A 77 -12.06 -4.68 -0.41
CA ALA A 77 -11.71 -5.70 0.59
C ALA A 77 -10.68 -5.12 1.58
N LEU A 78 -11.10 -4.84 2.82
CA LEU A 78 -10.31 -4.13 3.81
C LEU A 78 -9.84 -5.05 4.96
N GLY A 79 -8.57 -5.44 4.91
CA GLY A 79 -7.86 -6.23 5.92
C GLY A 79 -7.47 -7.62 5.43
N THR A 80 -6.48 -8.23 6.10
CA THR A 80 -5.95 -9.58 5.76
C THR A 80 -7.05 -10.63 5.60
N GLY A 81 -7.07 -11.34 4.47
CA GLY A 81 -8.05 -12.38 4.18
C GLY A 81 -9.50 -11.91 3.99
N SER A 82 -9.74 -10.61 3.82
CA SER A 82 -11.08 -10.09 3.54
C SER A 82 -11.50 -10.39 2.10
N VAL A 83 -12.79 -10.65 1.89
CA VAL A 83 -13.35 -10.98 0.57
C VAL A 83 -14.56 -10.08 0.31
N ALA A 84 -14.48 -9.24 -0.73
CA ALA A 84 -15.60 -8.42 -1.21
C ALA A 84 -16.10 -9.00 -2.54
N ASN A 85 -17.22 -9.72 -2.51
CA ASN A 85 -17.78 -10.47 -3.63
C ASN A 85 -19.12 -9.91 -4.13
N GLU A 86 -19.48 -8.69 -3.73
CA GLU A 86 -20.67 -7.97 -4.15
C GLU A 86 -20.29 -6.55 -4.60
N GLU A 87 -20.92 -6.06 -5.66
CA GLU A 87 -20.61 -4.76 -6.24
C GLU A 87 -20.96 -3.61 -5.28
N ASN A 88 -20.18 -2.53 -5.32
CA ASN A 88 -20.44 -1.32 -4.51
C ASN A 88 -20.43 -1.56 -2.99
N THR A 89 -19.63 -2.53 -2.51
CA THR A 89 -19.54 -2.88 -1.08
C THR A 89 -18.14 -2.67 -0.51
N ILE A 90 -18.07 -2.51 0.80
CA ILE A 90 -16.83 -2.61 1.58
C ILE A 90 -16.95 -3.85 2.46
N SER A 91 -16.14 -4.87 2.21
CA SER A 91 -16.01 -6.01 3.09
C SER A 91 -14.87 -5.81 4.08
N VAL A 92 -15.18 -5.96 5.37
CA VAL A 92 -14.21 -5.92 6.48
C VAL A 92 -13.80 -7.32 6.96
N GLY A 93 -14.12 -8.37 6.21
CA GLY A 93 -13.91 -9.76 6.60
C GLY A 93 -14.25 -10.73 5.48
N SER A 94 -14.62 -11.95 5.84
CA SER A 94 -15.13 -12.97 4.91
C SER A 94 -16.37 -13.65 5.51
N SER A 95 -16.96 -14.60 4.79
CA SER A 95 -18.03 -15.46 5.33
C SER A 95 -17.58 -16.35 6.49
N THR A 96 -16.27 -16.56 6.65
CA THR A 96 -15.69 -17.42 7.69
C THR A 96 -14.97 -16.64 8.79
N ASN A 97 -14.64 -15.37 8.58
CA ASN A 97 -13.96 -14.53 9.54
C ASN A 97 -14.45 -13.08 9.46
N GLN A 98 -15.45 -12.74 10.28
CA GLN A 98 -15.99 -11.38 10.33
C GLN A 98 -15.21 -10.51 11.32
N ARG A 99 -15.24 -9.20 11.10
CA ARG A 99 -14.68 -8.21 12.02
C ARG A 99 -15.79 -7.32 12.58
N ARG A 100 -15.62 -6.91 13.84
CA ARG A 100 -16.39 -5.79 14.39
C ARG A 100 -15.77 -4.49 13.89
N ILE A 101 -16.62 -3.51 13.60
CA ILE A 101 -16.20 -2.12 13.38
C ILE A 101 -16.38 -1.40 14.72
N THR A 102 -15.28 -0.89 15.27
CA THR A 102 -15.25 -0.30 16.63
C THR A 102 -15.03 1.21 16.57
N ASN A 103 -15.32 1.90 17.69
CA ASN A 103 -15.21 3.36 17.80
C ASN A 103 -16.07 4.14 16.79
N VAL A 104 -17.22 3.57 16.43
CA VAL A 104 -18.22 4.22 15.58
C VAL A 104 -19.01 5.21 16.43
N ALA A 105 -18.84 6.50 16.13
CA ALA A 105 -19.65 7.57 16.73
C ALA A 105 -21.15 7.38 16.38
N ALA A 106 -22.03 8.01 17.14
CA ALA A 106 -23.47 7.92 16.85
C ALA A 106 -23.78 8.56 15.48
N GLY A 107 -24.46 7.83 14.61
CA GLY A 107 -24.88 8.32 13.29
C GLY A 107 -25.92 9.43 13.41
N VAL A 108 -25.86 10.40 12.50
CA VAL A 108 -26.75 11.57 12.47
C VAL A 108 -27.57 11.60 11.19
N ASN A 109 -26.93 11.37 10.04
CA ASN A 109 -27.61 11.36 8.74
C ASN A 109 -28.23 9.98 8.45
N ALA A 110 -29.16 9.93 7.50
CA ALA A 110 -29.85 8.70 7.10
C ALA A 110 -28.92 7.59 6.58
N THR A 111 -27.72 7.95 6.11
CA THR A 111 -26.72 7.02 5.57
C THR A 111 -25.53 6.80 6.49
N ASP A 112 -25.58 7.30 7.73
CA ASP A 112 -24.55 7.04 8.72
C ASP A 112 -24.76 5.65 9.34
N ALA A 113 -23.66 4.97 9.70
CA ALA A 113 -23.76 3.72 10.44
C ALA A 113 -24.33 3.96 11.86
N VAL A 114 -25.21 3.07 12.30
CA VAL A 114 -25.75 3.05 13.66
C VAL A 114 -24.80 2.29 14.57
N ASN A 115 -24.52 2.82 15.77
CA ASN A 115 -23.75 2.08 16.78
C ASN A 115 -24.66 1.36 17.80
N VAL A 116 -24.08 0.50 18.63
CA VAL A 116 -24.83 -0.30 19.62
C VAL A 116 -25.55 0.56 20.66
N SER A 117 -25.04 1.76 21.00
CA SER A 117 -25.73 2.64 21.95
C SER A 117 -27.03 3.21 21.39
N GLN A 118 -27.05 3.61 20.11
CA GLN A 118 -28.26 4.08 19.45
C GLN A 118 -29.32 2.99 19.36
N LEU A 119 -28.92 1.75 19.05
CA LEU A 119 -29.83 0.60 19.03
C LEU A 119 -30.48 0.37 20.40
N LYS A 120 -29.68 0.32 21.47
CA LYS A 120 -30.16 0.13 22.84
C LYS A 120 -31.07 1.25 23.35
N SER A 121 -30.97 2.47 22.80
CA SER A 121 -31.86 3.58 23.15
C SER A 121 -33.19 3.56 22.39
N SER A 122 -33.35 2.65 21.42
CA SER A 122 -34.58 2.47 20.65
C SER A 122 -35.42 1.26 21.08
N GLU A 123 -34.90 0.45 22.00
CA GLU A 123 -35.60 -0.67 22.66
C GLU A 123 -36.40 -0.19 23.87
#